data_AF-A0A942PIG5-F1
#
_entry.id   AF-A0A942PIG5-F1
#
_cell.length_a   1.000
_cell.length_b   1.000
_cell.length_c   1.000
_cell.angle_alpha   90.00
_cell.angle_beta   90.00
_cell.angle_gamma   90.00
#
_symmetry.space_group_name_H-M   'P 1'
#
loop_
_entity.id
_entity.type
_entity.pdbx_description
1 polymer ?
#
loop_
_entity_poly.entity_id
_entity_poly.type
_entity_poly.pdbx_seq_one_letter_code
_entity_poly.pdbx_strand_id
1 'polypeptide(L)'
;MKRPQKKSETGRFNANSFAYVSFFVAALSLVTSMYQGYLNTRFVELIQSGVARSETARICKDLIDAFFQIKFRTATLSAALEREKNPNSPGVVAAASEAQNAVSRFGAYGTYLANFQGEQKRYEYTMLSRELARVVDLAKSAPVADSEKLFGKADEMFGSMNNDCVRSATSGG
;
A
#
# COMPACT_ATOMS: atom_id res chain seq x y z
N MET A 1 80.66 -47.71 -17.20
CA MET A 1 79.93 -46.74 -18.06
C MET A 1 78.64 -46.31 -17.37
N LYS A 2 78.54 -45.05 -16.92
CA LYS A 2 77.34 -44.48 -16.25
C LYS A 2 76.31 -44.06 -17.30
N ARG A 3 75.05 -44.52 -17.19
CA ARG A 3 73.91 -43.97 -17.95
C ARG A 3 73.45 -42.65 -17.29
N PRO A 4 73.22 -41.56 -18.03
CA PRO A 4 72.62 -40.37 -17.45
C PRO A 4 71.11 -40.54 -17.31
N GLN A 5 70.61 -40.17 -16.13
CA GLN A 5 69.21 -40.07 -15.76
C GLN A 5 68.54 -38.88 -16.48
N LYS A 6 67.41 -39.14 -17.14
CA LYS A 6 66.52 -38.13 -17.73
C LYS A 6 65.82 -37.40 -16.58
N LYS A 7 66.24 -36.16 -16.29
CA LYS A 7 65.65 -35.36 -15.19
C LYS A 7 64.37 -34.69 -15.67
N SER A 8 63.29 -34.97 -14.92
CA SER A 8 61.93 -34.44 -15.04
C SER A 8 61.89 -32.91 -15.11
N GLU A 9 61.60 -32.36 -16.30
CA GLU A 9 61.23 -30.95 -16.51
C GLU A 9 59.72 -30.77 -16.73
N THR A 10 58.97 -31.87 -16.91
CA THR A 10 57.55 -31.87 -17.29
C THR A 10 56.60 -31.58 -16.10
N GLY A 11 57.08 -31.67 -14.85
CA GLY A 11 56.23 -31.47 -13.66
C GLY A 11 55.95 -30.01 -13.28
N ARG A 12 56.90 -29.09 -13.53
CA ARG A 12 56.77 -27.67 -13.10
C ARG A 12 55.90 -26.82 -14.04
N PHE A 13 55.93 -27.10 -15.34
CA PHE A 13 55.10 -26.39 -16.32
C PHE A 13 53.60 -26.68 -16.15
N ASN A 14 53.25 -27.91 -15.79
CA ASN A 14 51.87 -28.30 -15.52
C ASN A 14 51.36 -27.68 -14.22
N ALA A 15 52.15 -27.68 -13.15
CA ALA A 15 51.75 -27.13 -11.85
C ALA A 15 51.42 -25.62 -11.91
N ASN A 16 52.22 -24.81 -12.61
CA ASN A 16 51.94 -23.38 -12.77
C ASN A 16 50.68 -23.14 -13.61
N SER A 17 50.50 -23.91 -14.69
CA SER A 17 49.32 -23.80 -15.57
C SER A 17 48.03 -24.15 -14.81
N PHE A 18 48.06 -25.22 -14.00
CA PHE A 18 46.93 -25.59 -13.14
C PHE A 18 46.65 -24.53 -12.07
N ALA A 19 47.68 -23.90 -11.50
CA ALA A 19 47.51 -22.80 -10.54
C ALA A 19 46.83 -21.58 -11.18
N TYR A 20 47.23 -21.19 -12.41
CA TYR A 20 46.58 -20.09 -13.14
C TYR A 20 45.12 -20.40 -13.48
N VAL A 21 44.82 -21.61 -13.95
CA VAL A 21 43.44 -22.05 -14.23
C VAL A 21 42.60 -22.07 -12.96
N SER A 22 43.13 -22.57 -11.85
CA SER A 22 42.43 -22.57 -10.56
C SER A 22 42.14 -21.16 -10.05
N PHE A 23 43.09 -20.24 -10.19
CA PHE A 23 42.90 -18.84 -9.79
C PHE A 23 41.85 -18.14 -10.68
N PHE A 24 41.84 -18.45 -11.97
CA PHE A 24 40.86 -17.92 -12.92
C PHE A 24 39.44 -18.43 -12.62
N VAL A 25 39.28 -19.73 -12.32
CA VAL A 25 38.00 -20.31 -11.90
C VAL A 25 37.52 -19.70 -10.58
N ALA A 26 38.43 -19.46 -9.63
CA ALA A 26 38.10 -18.81 -8.37
C ALA A 26 37.64 -17.35 -8.59
N ALA A 27 38.31 -16.60 -9.46
CA ALA A 27 37.93 -15.24 -9.82
C ALA A 27 36.56 -15.18 -10.51
N LEU A 28 36.29 -16.09 -11.45
CA LEU A 28 34.97 -16.21 -12.09
C LEU A 28 33.88 -16.57 -11.07
N SER A 29 34.17 -17.49 -10.14
CA SER A 29 33.23 -17.86 -9.08
C SER A 29 32.89 -16.68 -8.16
N LEU A 30 33.89 -15.85 -7.83
CA LEU A 30 33.70 -14.62 -7.06
C LEU A 30 32.82 -13.62 -7.83
N VAL A 31 33.11 -13.39 -9.12
CA VAL A 31 32.31 -12.49 -9.97
C VAL A 31 30.87 -12.99 -10.10
N THR A 32 30.66 -14.29 -10.30
CA THR A 32 29.32 -14.88 -10.33
C THR A 32 28.60 -14.71 -8.99
N SER A 33 29.28 -14.91 -7.86
CA SER A 33 28.70 -14.69 -6.53
C SER A 33 28.34 -13.23 -6.28
N MET A 34 29.19 -12.27 -6.66
CA MET A 34 28.89 -10.84 -6.54
C MET A 34 27.74 -10.43 -7.46
N TYR A 35 27.70 -10.97 -8.67
CA TYR A 35 26.63 -10.72 -9.64
C TYR A 35 25.29 -11.29 -9.18
N GLN A 36 25.28 -12.53 -8.66
CA GLN A 36 24.08 -13.14 -8.07
C GLN A 36 23.59 -12.36 -6.83
N GLY A 37 24.51 -11.89 -5.99
CA GLY A 37 24.19 -11.01 -4.86
C GLY A 37 23.54 -9.70 -5.30
N TYR A 38 24.13 -9.03 -6.30
CA TYR A 38 23.62 -7.79 -6.87
C TYR A 38 22.25 -7.96 -7.54
N LEU A 39 22.06 -9.05 -8.30
CA LEU A 39 20.77 -9.35 -8.90
C LEU A 39 19.71 -9.63 -7.82
N ASN A 40 20.02 -10.44 -6.80
CA ASN A 40 19.07 -10.75 -5.73
C ASN A 40 18.60 -9.50 -4.98
N THR A 41 19.52 -8.58 -4.63
CA THR A 41 19.12 -7.33 -3.97
C THR A 41 18.23 -6.47 -4.88
N ARG A 42 18.58 -6.36 -6.17
CA ARG A 42 17.76 -5.64 -7.16
C ARG A 42 16.37 -6.26 -7.39
N PHE A 43 16.27 -7.59 -7.49
CA PHE A 43 14.99 -8.28 -7.66
C PHE A 43 14.09 -8.11 -6.44
N VAL A 44 14.65 -8.20 -5.23
CA VAL A 44 13.90 -7.96 -3.99
C VAL A 44 13.39 -6.52 -3.93
N GLU A 45 14.23 -5.53 -4.25
CA GLU A 45 13.80 -4.11 -4.31
C GLU A 45 12.69 -3.88 -5.35
N LEU A 46 12.80 -4.44 -6.55
CA LEU A 46 11.81 -4.32 -7.61
C LEU A 46 10.48 -5.00 -7.25
N ILE A 47 10.51 -6.18 -6.64
CA ILE A 47 9.30 -6.88 -6.20
C ILE A 47 8.65 -6.15 -5.03
N GLN A 48 9.42 -5.72 -4.03
CA GLN A 48 8.89 -4.99 -2.87
C GLN A 48 8.26 -3.65 -3.27
N SER A 49 8.91 -2.90 -4.17
CA SER A 49 8.34 -1.65 -4.70
C SER A 49 7.11 -1.89 -5.58
N GLY A 50 7.11 -2.96 -6.39
CA GLY A 50 5.97 -3.35 -7.22
C GLY A 50 4.75 -3.80 -6.40
N VAL A 51 4.95 -4.60 -5.36
CA VAL A 51 3.90 -5.06 -4.44
C VAL A 51 3.37 -3.90 -3.61
N ALA A 52 4.24 -3.03 -3.08
CA ALA A 52 3.81 -1.85 -2.34
C ALA A 52 2.95 -0.92 -3.22
N ARG A 53 3.29 -0.76 -4.50
CA ARG A 53 2.52 0.05 -5.45
C ARG A 53 1.16 -0.56 -5.80
N SER A 54 1.11 -1.86 -6.10
CA SER A 54 -0.15 -2.53 -6.44
C SER A 54 -1.11 -2.55 -5.24
N GLU A 55 -0.57 -2.77 -4.04
CA GLU A 55 -1.31 -2.73 -2.79
C GLU A 55 -1.82 -1.31 -2.49
N THR A 56 -0.98 -0.29 -2.65
CA THR A 56 -1.38 1.13 -2.51
C THR A 56 -2.53 1.48 -3.46
N ALA A 57 -2.44 1.10 -4.74
CA ALA A 57 -3.48 1.38 -5.73
C ALA A 57 -4.80 0.67 -5.39
N ARG A 58 -4.74 -0.58 -4.92
CA ARG A 58 -5.90 -1.34 -4.45
C ARG A 58 -6.57 -0.64 -3.28
N ILE A 59 -5.81 -0.26 -2.25
CA ILE A 59 -6.36 0.40 -1.06
C ILE A 59 -6.89 1.80 -1.38
N CYS A 60 -6.26 2.55 -2.29
CA CYS A 60 -6.80 3.81 -2.78
C CYS A 60 -8.20 3.61 -3.39
N LYS A 61 -8.41 2.58 -4.21
CA LYS A 61 -9.74 2.23 -4.73
C LYS A 61 -10.71 1.90 -3.61
N ASP A 62 -10.31 1.09 -2.63
CA ASP A 62 -11.17 0.70 -1.51
C ASP A 62 -11.56 1.88 -0.62
N LEU A 63 -10.66 2.86 -0.45
CA LEU A 63 -10.94 4.12 0.24
C LEU A 63 -11.96 4.97 -0.51
N ILE A 64 -11.85 5.07 -1.84
CA ILE A 64 -12.83 5.79 -2.67
C ILE A 64 -14.21 5.14 -2.53
N ASP A 65 -14.29 3.81 -2.65
CA ASP A 65 -15.55 3.08 -2.52
C ASP A 65 -16.15 3.26 -1.12
N ALA A 66 -15.33 3.12 -0.07
CA ALA A 66 -15.77 3.32 1.31
C ALA A 66 -16.28 4.75 1.55
N PHE A 67 -15.65 5.78 0.98
CA PHE A 67 -16.10 7.17 1.08
C PHE A 67 -17.50 7.35 0.49
N PHE A 68 -17.73 6.87 -0.74
CA PHE A 68 -19.05 6.96 -1.36
C PHE A 68 -20.11 6.09 -0.68
N GLN A 69 -19.70 4.93 -0.14
CA GLN A 69 -20.57 4.11 0.67
C GLN A 69 -21.04 4.84 1.93
N ILE A 70 -20.19 5.65 2.57
CA ILE A 70 -20.61 6.51 3.70
C ILE A 70 -21.66 7.52 3.24
N LYS A 71 -21.43 8.24 2.13
CA LYS A 71 -22.43 9.20 1.59
C LYS A 71 -23.78 8.54 1.37
N PHE A 72 -23.77 7.36 0.75
CA PHE A 72 -24.97 6.57 0.51
C PHE A 72 -25.67 6.16 1.82
N ARG A 73 -24.94 5.56 2.78
CA ARG A 73 -25.51 5.11 4.05
C ARG A 73 -26.06 6.28 4.88
N THR A 74 -25.38 7.42 4.87
CA THR A 74 -25.87 8.64 5.51
C THR A 74 -27.18 9.12 4.87
N ALA A 75 -27.29 9.11 3.53
CA ALA A 75 -28.55 9.44 2.87
C ALA A 75 -29.68 8.45 3.22
N THR A 76 -29.38 7.15 3.33
CA THR A 76 -30.37 6.15 3.77
C THR A 76 -30.80 6.34 5.22
N LEU A 77 -29.89 6.78 6.10
CA LEU A 77 -30.21 7.15 7.48
C LEU A 77 -31.18 8.33 7.52
N SER A 78 -30.91 9.39 6.76
CA SER A 78 -31.80 10.54 6.67
C SER A 78 -33.19 10.14 6.16
N ALA A 79 -33.24 9.26 5.16
CA ALA A 79 -34.50 8.76 4.62
C ALA A 79 -35.28 7.88 5.62
N ALA A 80 -34.58 7.05 6.40
CA ALA A 80 -35.19 6.28 7.48
C ALA A 80 -35.77 7.21 8.56
N LEU A 81 -35.06 8.28 8.91
CA LEU A 81 -35.51 9.26 9.89
C LEU A 81 -36.78 9.99 9.44
N GLU A 82 -36.85 10.42 8.17
CA GLU A 82 -38.06 11.00 7.58
C GLU A 82 -39.26 10.05 7.63
N ARG A 83 -39.03 8.77 7.32
CA ARG A 83 -40.08 7.74 7.30
C ARG A 83 -40.61 7.42 8.68
N GLU A 84 -39.72 7.23 9.66
CA GLU A 84 -40.10 6.73 10.98
C GLU A 84 -40.40 7.87 11.97
N LYS A 85 -39.94 9.10 11.70
CA LYS A 85 -40.12 10.30 12.53
C LYS A 85 -39.70 10.13 13.99
N ASN A 86 -38.94 9.08 14.29
CA ASN A 86 -38.44 8.74 15.61
C ASN A 86 -36.98 8.29 15.48
N PRO A 87 -36.01 9.04 16.04
CA PRO A 87 -34.59 8.70 15.94
C PRO A 87 -34.21 7.41 16.68
N ASN A 88 -35.04 6.97 17.64
CA ASN A 88 -34.81 5.76 18.43
C ASN A 88 -35.52 4.53 17.87
N SER A 89 -36.11 4.66 16.69
CA SER A 89 -36.77 3.55 16.03
C SER A 89 -35.74 2.51 15.55
N PRO A 90 -36.10 1.20 15.54
CA PRO A 90 -35.15 0.16 15.16
C PRO A 90 -34.52 0.36 13.77
N GLY A 91 -35.28 0.85 12.79
CA GLY A 91 -34.78 1.07 11.43
C GLY A 91 -33.80 2.24 11.34
N VAL A 92 -34.04 3.34 12.07
CA VAL A 92 -33.10 4.47 12.15
C VAL A 92 -31.82 4.08 12.89
N VAL A 93 -31.93 3.36 14.00
CA VAL A 93 -30.76 2.89 14.77
C VAL A 93 -29.90 1.93 13.93
N ALA A 94 -30.53 1.03 13.17
CA ALA A 94 -29.83 0.15 12.24
C ALA A 94 -29.10 0.94 11.15
N ALA A 95 -29.79 1.86 10.47
CA ALA A 95 -29.19 2.69 9.42
C ALA A 95 -28.02 3.55 9.94
N ALA A 96 -28.16 4.11 11.15
CA ALA A 96 -27.09 4.87 11.79
C ALA A 96 -25.88 3.99 12.11
N SER A 97 -26.10 2.77 12.59
CA SER A 97 -25.05 1.81 12.88
C SER A 97 -24.30 1.38 11.62
N GLU A 98 -25.02 1.17 10.51
CA GLU A 98 -24.42 0.87 9.21
C GLU A 98 -23.57 2.02 8.68
N ALA A 99 -24.04 3.27 8.80
CA ALA A 99 -23.28 4.45 8.42
C ALA A 99 -21.99 4.59 9.25
N GLN A 100 -22.08 4.41 10.59
CA GLN A 100 -20.91 4.43 11.46
C GLN A 100 -19.95 3.26 11.20
N ASN A 101 -20.46 2.08 10.84
CA ASN A 101 -19.61 0.97 10.43
C ASN A 101 -18.82 1.31 9.16
N ALA A 102 -19.45 1.95 8.17
CA ALA A 102 -18.78 2.39 6.95
C ALA A 102 -17.65 3.40 7.25
N VAL A 103 -17.88 4.36 8.17
CA VAL A 103 -16.83 5.28 8.65
C VAL A 103 -15.67 4.52 9.29
N SER A 104 -15.98 3.52 10.12
CA SER A 104 -14.96 2.70 10.79
C SER A 104 -14.11 1.91 9.77
N ARG A 105 -14.73 1.37 8.73
CA ARG A 105 -14.02 0.69 7.62
C ARG A 105 -13.11 1.65 6.86
N PHE A 106 -13.60 2.85 6.55
CA PHE A 106 -12.78 3.89 5.91
C PHE A 106 -11.54 4.23 6.76
N GLY A 107 -11.73 4.44 8.07
CA GLY A 107 -10.63 4.70 9.01
C GLY A 107 -9.61 3.54 9.06
N ALA A 108 -10.08 2.30 9.00
CA ALA A 108 -9.21 1.12 8.94
C ALA A 108 -8.36 1.09 7.65
N TYR A 109 -8.97 1.32 6.48
CA TYR A 109 -8.23 1.42 5.22
C TYR A 109 -7.23 2.57 5.23
N GLY A 110 -7.62 3.73 5.75
CA GLY A 110 -6.73 4.89 5.84
C GLY A 110 -5.53 4.64 6.75
N THR A 111 -5.75 3.95 7.88
CA THR A 111 -4.68 3.54 8.80
C THR A 111 -3.73 2.54 8.13
N TYR A 112 -4.27 1.57 7.40
CA TYR A 112 -3.48 0.59 6.66
C TYR A 112 -2.64 1.25 5.56
N LEU A 113 -3.26 2.13 4.76
CA LEU A 113 -2.56 2.87 3.70
C LEU A 113 -1.43 3.74 4.27
N ALA A 114 -1.68 4.38 5.41
CA ALA A 114 -0.69 5.23 6.05
C ALA A 114 0.57 4.46 6.49
N ASN A 115 0.51 3.15 6.69
CA ASN A 115 1.72 2.34 6.94
C ASN A 115 2.70 2.36 5.76
N PHE A 116 2.23 2.67 4.54
CA PHE A 116 3.06 2.79 3.35
C PHE A 116 3.47 4.22 3.03
N GLN A 117 2.74 5.23 3.54
CA GLN A 117 2.91 6.64 3.17
C GLN A 117 3.40 7.54 4.31
N GLY A 118 3.46 7.04 5.54
CA GLY A 118 4.01 7.73 6.71
C GLY A 118 2.97 8.46 7.59
N GLU A 119 3.46 9.06 8.67
CA GLU A 119 2.63 9.63 9.75
C GLU A 119 1.77 10.82 9.31
N GLN A 120 2.24 11.63 8.36
CA GLN A 120 1.45 12.75 7.83
C GLN A 120 0.15 12.25 7.17
N LYS A 121 0.23 11.18 6.37
CA LYS A 121 -0.95 10.55 5.76
C LYS A 121 -1.84 9.90 6.79
N ARG A 122 -1.26 9.31 7.84
CA ARG A 122 -2.05 8.78 8.98
C ARG A 122 -2.89 9.89 9.62
N TYR A 123 -2.30 11.05 9.85
CA TYR A 123 -3.01 12.20 10.41
C TYR A 123 -4.15 12.66 9.50
N GLU A 124 -3.91 12.80 8.20
CA GLU A 124 -4.93 13.21 7.22
C GLU A 124 -6.13 12.24 7.19
N TYR A 125 -5.89 10.93 7.10
CA TYR A 125 -6.96 9.92 7.14
C TYR A 125 -7.69 9.88 8.50
N THR A 126 -6.98 10.14 9.60
CA THR A 126 -7.58 10.24 10.93
C THR A 126 -8.51 11.45 11.02
N MET A 127 -8.09 12.59 10.49
CA MET A 127 -8.92 13.80 10.48
C MET A 127 -10.13 13.64 9.59
N LEU A 128 -9.98 13.03 8.42
CA LEU A 128 -11.09 12.76 7.51
C LEU A 128 -12.09 11.76 8.11
N SER A 129 -11.64 10.67 8.72
CA SER A 129 -12.55 9.71 9.38
C SER A 129 -13.33 10.33 10.54
N ARG A 130 -12.71 11.22 11.32
CA ARG A 130 -13.41 12.01 12.36
C ARG A 130 -14.45 12.96 11.77
N GLU A 131 -14.10 13.62 10.66
CA GLU A 131 -15.04 14.50 9.96
C GLU A 131 -16.24 13.71 9.41
N LEU A 132 -16.01 12.53 8.85
CA LEU A 132 -17.07 11.63 8.36
C LEU A 132 -17.96 11.12 9.50
N ALA A 133 -17.39 10.77 10.65
CA ALA A 133 -18.16 10.41 11.84
C ALA A 133 -19.07 11.56 12.30
N ARG A 134 -18.54 12.80 12.30
CA ARG A 134 -19.31 14.02 12.61
C ARG A 134 -20.48 14.20 11.65
N VAL A 135 -20.26 13.97 10.35
CA VAL A 135 -21.33 14.06 9.34
C VAL A 135 -22.44 13.04 9.60
N VAL A 136 -22.09 11.79 9.90
CA VAL A 136 -23.08 10.75 10.22
C VAL A 136 -23.87 11.12 11.48
N ASP A 137 -23.23 11.67 12.50
CA ASP A 137 -23.92 12.09 13.72
C ASP A 137 -24.87 13.27 13.47
N LEU A 138 -24.49 14.24 12.65
CA LEU A 138 -25.39 15.34 12.28
C LEU A 138 -26.58 14.87 11.45
N ALA A 139 -26.38 13.89 10.57
CA ALA A 139 -27.46 13.33 9.75
C ALA A 139 -28.57 12.65 10.57
N LYS A 140 -28.31 12.28 11.83
CA LYS A 140 -29.35 11.80 12.78
C LYS A 140 -30.39 12.87 13.14
N SER A 141 -30.13 14.13 12.79
CA SER A 141 -30.95 15.29 13.15
C SER A 141 -31.22 16.23 11.99
N ALA A 142 -30.67 15.96 10.81
CA ALA A 142 -30.78 16.81 9.64
C ALA A 142 -31.84 16.29 8.65
N PRO A 143 -32.57 17.18 7.96
CA PRO A 143 -33.44 16.79 6.85
C PRO A 143 -32.65 16.14 5.71
N VAL A 144 -33.30 15.23 4.95
CA VAL A 144 -32.68 14.55 3.79
C VAL A 144 -32.08 15.55 2.79
N ALA A 145 -32.79 16.66 2.53
CA ALA A 145 -32.38 17.67 1.55
C ALA A 145 -31.04 18.37 1.90
N ASP A 146 -30.61 18.33 3.17
CA ASP A 146 -29.37 18.97 3.62
C ASP A 146 -28.23 17.96 3.83
N SER A 147 -28.50 16.67 3.66
CA SER A 147 -27.52 15.60 3.93
C SER A 147 -26.27 15.72 3.05
N GLU A 148 -26.42 16.16 1.80
CA GLU A 148 -25.29 16.38 0.89
C GLU A 148 -24.41 17.56 1.32
N LYS A 149 -25.03 18.64 1.82
CA LYS A 149 -24.30 19.84 2.29
C LYS A 149 -23.40 19.53 3.50
N LEU A 150 -23.77 18.55 4.31
CA LEU A 150 -22.96 18.12 5.45
C LEU A 150 -21.57 17.61 5.03
N PHE A 151 -21.45 17.09 3.80
CA PHE A 151 -20.20 16.52 3.30
C PHE A 151 -19.22 17.55 2.74
N GLY A 152 -19.58 18.83 2.56
CA GLY A 152 -18.74 19.79 1.84
C GLY A 152 -17.27 19.83 2.31
N LYS A 153 -17.05 19.86 3.63
CA LYS A 153 -15.70 19.81 4.20
C LYS A 153 -15.01 18.45 3.99
N ALA A 154 -15.74 17.35 4.15
CA ALA A 154 -15.21 16.00 3.93
C ALA A 154 -14.85 15.77 2.44
N ASP A 155 -15.65 16.31 1.52
CA ASP A 155 -15.41 16.26 0.07
C ASP A 155 -14.14 17.03 -0.31
N GLU A 156 -13.91 18.21 0.29
CA GLU A 156 -12.68 18.98 0.08
C GLU A 156 -11.44 18.22 0.56
N MET A 157 -11.47 17.71 1.80
CA MET A 157 -10.39 16.91 2.37
C MET A 157 -10.12 15.66 1.53
N PHE A 158 -11.17 14.92 1.17
CA PHE A 158 -11.06 13.71 0.37
C PHE A 158 -10.52 14.01 -1.04
N GLY A 159 -10.99 15.08 -1.69
CA GLY A 159 -10.52 15.49 -3.01
C GLY A 159 -9.02 15.80 -3.03
N SER A 160 -8.52 16.53 -2.01
CA SER A 160 -7.10 16.80 -1.85
C SER A 160 -6.29 15.50 -1.70
N MET A 161 -6.74 14.58 -0.85
CA MET A 161 -6.05 13.31 -0.57
C MET A 161 -6.11 12.31 -1.74
N ASN A 162 -7.21 12.29 -2.49
CA ASN A 162 -7.40 11.38 -3.62
C ASN A 162 -6.49 11.72 -4.81
N ASN A 163 -6.14 13.00 -4.99
CA ASN A 163 -5.17 13.40 -6.00
C ASN A 163 -3.80 12.74 -5.79
N ASP A 164 -3.41 12.48 -4.53
CA ASP A 164 -2.16 11.78 -4.22
C ASP A 164 -2.23 10.29 -4.54
N CYS A 165 -3.40 9.67 -4.39
CA CYS A 165 -3.68 8.31 -4.84
C CYS A 165 -3.54 8.20 -6.38
N VAL A 166 -4.09 9.15 -7.13
CA VAL A 166 -3.99 9.20 -8.60
C VAL A 166 -2.55 9.45 -9.05
N ARG A 167 -1.84 10.36 -8.37
CA ARG A 167 -0.44 10.67 -8.70
C ARG A 167 0.47 9.47 -8.43
N SER A 168 0.28 8.77 -7.32
CA SER A 168 1.01 7.53 -6.99
C SER A 168 0.74 6.40 -7.99
N ALA A 169 -0.43 6.39 -8.62
CA ALA A 169 -0.75 5.44 -9.69
C ALA A 169 -0.05 5.80 -11.02
N THR A 170 0.08 7.09 -11.34
CA THR A 170 0.51 7.58 -12.66
C THR A 170 1.99 7.97 -12.79
N SER A 171 2.70 8.28 -11.70
CA SER A 171 4.08 8.81 -11.71
C SER A 171 5.19 7.78 -12.03
N GLY A 172 4.91 6.78 -12.87
CA GLY A 172 5.93 5.81 -13.30
C GLY A 172 5.79 5.38 -14.75
N GLY A 173 5.55 6.33 -15.64
CA GLY A 173 5.74 6.19 -17.10
C GLY A 173 7.06 6.82 -17.52
#